data_AF-A0AAV9XRZ8-F1
#
_entry.id   AF-A0AAV9XRZ8-F1
#
_cell.length_a   1.000
_cell.length_b   1.000
_cell.length_c   1.000
_cell.angle_alpha   90.00
_cell.angle_beta   90.00
_cell.angle_gamma   90.00
#
_symmetry.space_group_name_H-M   'P 1'
#
loop_
_entity.id
_entity.type
_entity.pdbx_description
1 polymer ?
#
loop_
_entity_poly.entity_id
_entity_poly.type
_entity_poly.pdbx_seq_one_letter_code
_entity_poly.pdbx_strand_id
1 'polypeptide(L)'
;MPKICDIKFDDGRTRLIGVNGKEVNFCPCCTWYFESPQTLQHHYINKHAFLYCMDCAGKKNGHNGISGFKKHCEKSPKQHEVGCGECGKKIGRPMHPGNYGFIATHLKACQAVADVYCQDFFTSATAYNDHTCNDHVHVARVAKVNQEDYEERNRKRVQEHRAIQAERDREFYARLRQIQPRPQMMSDEELEILRERQEDRAFWRRIKEEDLRKTAEIRRQQRLNPPPETVYEMVTRKQAEDPDFNEWDEYARLEREEREAEDRARPAAPPPQPRATTKAGRRAQVKAAGIEALRKMYGIVPALEREPDWQEQVRLEIEAKEAAEAKARAEKLAEKQRIQKEIELEKLKNETPEEKKERQEKEEAARKEKERIIGAAKTFARMWKAQVEQEQKDAMKNGKILPNVYRYPGYEEAM
;
A
#
# COMPACT_ATOMS: atom_id res chain seq x y z
N MET A 1 -34.08 -17.36 39.47
CA MET A 1 -32.89 -17.09 38.63
C MET A 1 -31.67 -17.13 39.53
N PRO A 2 -30.67 -18.00 39.29
CA PRO A 2 -29.46 -18.01 40.08
C PRO A 2 -28.72 -16.68 39.91
N LYS A 3 -28.40 -16.02 41.04
CA LYS A 3 -27.51 -14.86 41.07
C LYS A 3 -26.11 -15.38 40.80
N ILE A 4 -25.60 -15.15 39.58
CA ILE A 4 -24.18 -15.34 39.29
C ILE A 4 -23.50 -14.12 39.92
N CYS A 5 -22.94 -14.31 41.11
CA CYS A 5 -22.25 -13.28 41.87
C CYS A 5 -20.84 -13.07 41.32
N ASP A 6 -20.49 -11.80 41.13
CA ASP A 6 -19.13 -11.24 41.05
C ASP A 6 -18.13 -11.94 40.11
N ILE A 7 -18.28 -11.66 38.81
CA ILE A 7 -17.17 -11.76 37.87
C ILE A 7 -16.68 -10.32 37.61
N LYS A 8 -15.68 -9.89 38.39
CA LYS A 8 -14.92 -8.66 38.11
C LYS A 8 -13.61 -9.08 37.44
N PHE A 9 -13.38 -8.63 36.22
CA PHE A 9 -12.08 -8.76 35.56
C PHE A 9 -11.40 -7.39 35.53
N ASP A 10 -10.13 -7.36 35.96
CA ASP A 10 -9.33 -6.16 36.19
C ASP A 10 -8.79 -5.49 34.91
N ASP A 11 -9.10 -6.02 33.71
CA ASP A 11 -8.55 -5.55 32.43
C ASP A 11 -9.46 -4.59 31.65
N GLY A 12 -10.63 -4.26 32.18
CA GLY A 12 -11.61 -3.41 31.49
C GLY A 12 -12.26 -4.05 30.26
N ARG A 13 -12.01 -5.35 30.00
CA ARG A 13 -12.66 -6.11 28.92
C ARG A 13 -13.96 -6.72 29.45
N THR A 14 -15.05 -6.50 28.73
CA THR A 14 -16.30 -7.22 28.98
C THR A 14 -16.24 -8.57 28.27
N ARG A 15 -15.50 -9.55 28.84
CA ARG A 15 -15.40 -10.88 28.25
C ARG A 15 -16.78 -11.51 28.02
N LEU A 16 -16.89 -12.22 26.91
CA LEU A 16 -18.07 -12.97 26.48
C LEU A 16 -18.32 -14.13 27.45
N ILE A 17 -19.33 -14.01 28.30
CA ILE A 17 -19.77 -15.15 29.12
C ILE A 17 -20.76 -15.93 28.27
N GLY A 18 -20.46 -17.19 27.94
CA GLY A 18 -21.36 -18.04 27.18
C GLY A 18 -22.66 -18.30 27.95
N VAL A 19 -23.75 -17.62 27.62
CA VAL A 19 -25.10 -17.96 28.10
C VAL A 19 -25.77 -18.79 27.01
N ASN A 20 -26.05 -20.07 27.29
CA ASN A 20 -26.60 -21.02 26.32
C ASN A 20 -25.74 -21.21 25.05
N GLY A 21 -24.41 -21.12 25.18
CA GLY A 21 -23.48 -21.27 24.05
C GLY A 21 -23.42 -20.06 23.11
N LYS A 22 -24.05 -18.93 23.47
CA LYS A 22 -23.91 -17.67 22.75
C LYS A 22 -23.03 -16.70 23.54
N GLU A 23 -22.09 -16.09 22.84
CA GLU A 23 -21.25 -15.03 23.36
C GLU A 23 -22.10 -13.79 23.66
N VAL A 24 -22.07 -13.28 24.91
CA VAL A 24 -22.80 -12.05 25.29
C VAL A 24 -21.91 -11.05 26.01
N ASN A 25 -22.18 -9.76 25.79
CA ASN A 25 -21.48 -8.63 26.38
C ASN A 25 -22.13 -8.25 27.71
N PHE A 26 -21.32 -8.12 28.77
CA PHE A 26 -21.80 -7.78 30.11
C PHE A 26 -21.60 -6.30 30.44
N CYS A 27 -22.57 -5.65 31.07
CA CYS A 27 -22.39 -4.27 31.54
C CYS A 27 -21.58 -4.24 32.86
N PRO A 28 -20.44 -3.53 32.95
CA PRO A 28 -19.62 -3.53 34.16
C PRO A 28 -20.29 -2.84 35.36
N CYS A 29 -21.38 -2.10 35.14
CA CYS A 29 -22.08 -1.35 36.19
C CYS A 29 -23.40 -2.00 36.64
N CYS A 30 -23.92 -2.99 35.92
CA CYS A 30 -25.18 -3.65 36.26
C CYS A 30 -25.24 -5.08 35.73
N THR A 31 -26.22 -5.86 36.15
CA THR A 31 -26.29 -7.30 35.81
C THR A 31 -26.92 -7.60 34.44
N TRP A 32 -26.83 -6.67 33.49
CA TRP A 32 -27.48 -6.80 32.17
C TRP A 32 -26.50 -7.33 31.12
N TYR A 33 -27.03 -8.15 30.21
CA TYR A 33 -26.29 -8.78 29.12
C TYR A 33 -26.83 -8.29 27.77
N PHE A 34 -25.95 -8.22 26.78
CA PHE A 34 -26.23 -7.68 25.46
C PHE A 34 -25.66 -8.59 24.38
N GLU A 35 -26.41 -8.75 23.29
CA GLU A 35 -25.96 -9.58 22.16
C GLU A 35 -24.83 -8.92 21.36
N SER A 36 -24.66 -7.60 21.47
CA SER A 36 -23.62 -6.88 20.74
C SER A 36 -22.97 -5.75 21.55
N PRO A 37 -21.71 -5.39 21.26
CA PRO A 37 -21.03 -4.26 21.89
C PRO A 37 -21.75 -2.93 21.63
N GLN A 38 -22.43 -2.78 20.49
CA GLN A 38 -23.18 -1.57 20.16
C GLN A 38 -24.44 -1.41 21.03
N THR A 39 -25.12 -2.52 21.33
CA THR A 39 -26.28 -2.50 22.23
C THR A 39 -25.86 -2.26 23.68
N LEU A 40 -24.73 -2.83 24.12
CA LEU A 40 -24.10 -2.50 25.40
C LEU A 40 -23.68 -1.03 25.47
N GLN A 41 -23.00 -0.50 24.44
CA GLN A 41 -22.61 0.90 24.35
C GLN A 41 -23.82 1.83 24.52
N HIS A 42 -24.92 1.55 23.82
CA HIS A 42 -26.14 2.34 23.95
C HIS A 42 -26.71 2.29 25.37
N HIS A 43 -26.74 1.11 25.98
CA HIS A 43 -27.16 0.95 27.37
C HIS A 43 -26.28 1.76 28.33
N TYR A 44 -24.96 1.62 28.22
CA TYR A 44 -24.00 2.28 29.09
C TYR A 44 -24.13 3.81 29.00
N ILE A 45 -24.19 4.36 27.79
CA ILE A 45 -24.39 5.81 27.57
C ILE A 45 -25.66 6.33 28.26
N ASN A 46 -26.74 5.55 28.20
CA ASN A 46 -28.02 5.99 28.73
C ASN A 46 -28.15 5.84 30.25
N LYS A 47 -27.45 4.86 30.85
CA LYS A 47 -27.67 4.45 32.24
C LYS A 47 -26.47 4.65 33.16
N HIS A 48 -25.26 4.66 32.64
CA HIS A 48 -24.02 4.54 33.44
C HIS A 48 -22.94 5.55 33.10
N ALA A 49 -22.93 6.14 31.89
CA ALA A 49 -21.94 7.15 31.51
C ALA A 49 -21.88 8.31 32.50
N PHE A 50 -20.68 8.69 32.94
CA PHE A 50 -20.50 9.70 33.95
C PHE A 50 -20.61 11.10 33.33
N LEU A 51 -21.71 11.78 33.59
CA LEU A 51 -21.97 13.16 33.18
C LEU A 51 -22.03 14.06 34.39
N TYR A 52 -21.66 15.33 34.25
CA TYR A 52 -21.91 16.31 35.30
C TYR A 52 -22.57 17.59 34.81
N CYS A 53 -23.41 18.16 35.68
CA CYS A 53 -23.99 19.48 35.45
C CYS A 53 -22.98 20.55 35.84
N MET A 54 -22.68 21.47 34.92
CA MET A 54 -21.75 22.58 35.17
C MET A 54 -22.41 23.78 35.82
N ASP A 55 -23.73 23.93 35.70
CA ASP A 55 -24.48 25.06 36.23
C ASP A 55 -24.93 24.86 37.69
N CYS A 56 -24.91 23.62 38.19
CA CYS A 56 -25.22 23.31 39.59
C CYS A 56 -23.95 23.33 40.44
N ALA A 57 -23.92 24.16 41.49
CA ALA A 57 -22.83 24.18 42.47
C ALA A 57 -23.11 23.20 43.62
N GLY A 58 -22.37 22.09 43.74
CA GLY A 58 -22.45 21.21 44.93
C GLY A 58 -22.12 19.73 44.72
N LYS A 59 -21.97 18.98 45.83
CA LYS A 59 -21.44 17.60 45.94
C LYS A 59 -22.25 16.48 45.23
N LYS A 60 -23.27 16.81 44.43
CA LYS A 60 -24.11 15.84 43.68
C LYS A 60 -24.23 16.20 42.20
N ASN A 61 -23.12 16.64 41.61
CA ASN A 61 -23.08 17.00 40.19
C ASN A 61 -22.93 15.79 39.27
N GLY A 62 -22.69 14.59 39.79
CA GLY A 62 -22.58 13.37 39.00
C GLY A 62 -23.95 12.81 38.62
N HIS A 63 -24.15 12.54 37.33
CA HIS A 63 -25.31 11.88 36.76
C HIS A 63 -24.88 10.60 36.05
N ASN A 64 -25.60 9.51 36.33
CA ASN A 64 -25.39 8.24 35.67
C ASN A 64 -26.22 8.18 34.39
N GLY A 65 -25.52 8.35 33.27
CA GLY A 65 -26.02 8.33 31.92
C GLY A 65 -26.91 9.51 31.53
N ILE A 66 -27.25 9.55 30.25
CA ILE A 66 -28.15 10.55 29.67
C ILE A 66 -29.53 10.53 30.37
N SER A 67 -30.02 9.35 30.77
CA SER A 67 -31.31 9.24 31.47
C SER A 67 -31.29 9.97 32.82
N GLY A 68 -30.19 9.85 33.57
CA GLY A 68 -30.02 10.53 34.85
C GLY A 68 -29.93 12.04 34.67
N PHE A 69 -29.23 12.49 33.62
CA PHE A 69 -29.09 13.91 33.31
C PHE A 69 -30.42 14.54 32.86
N LYS A 70 -31.22 13.84 32.04
CA LYS A 70 -32.56 14.30 31.64
C LYS A 70 -33.47 14.57 32.85
N LYS A 71 -33.52 13.62 33.79
CA LYS A 71 -34.27 13.77 35.05
C LYS A 71 -33.75 14.92 35.93
N HIS A 72 -32.48 15.26 35.82
CA HIS A 72 -31.92 16.43 36.50
C HIS A 72 -32.43 17.73 35.85
N CYS A 73 -32.41 17.82 34.53
CA CYS A 73 -32.93 18.98 33.80
C CYS A 73 -34.43 19.19 34.01
N GLU A 74 -35.22 18.12 34.16
CA GLU A 74 -36.67 18.24 34.45
C GLU A 74 -36.97 19.01 35.76
N LYS A 75 -36.02 19.05 36.70
CA LYS A 75 -36.21 19.73 38.00
C LYS A 75 -36.02 21.25 37.94
N SER A 76 -35.54 21.79 36.82
CA SER A 76 -35.26 23.21 36.68
C SER A 76 -35.58 23.69 35.26
N PRO A 77 -36.34 24.78 35.10
CA PRO A 77 -36.65 25.34 33.78
C PRO A 77 -35.41 25.94 33.09
N LYS A 78 -34.31 26.17 33.82
CA LYS A 78 -33.04 26.62 33.24
C LYS A 78 -32.36 25.50 32.47
N GLN A 79 -31.80 25.85 31.32
CA GLN A 79 -30.98 24.94 30.52
C GLN A 79 -29.65 24.71 31.22
N HIS A 80 -29.33 23.43 31.46
CA HIS A 80 -28.09 23.01 32.10
C HIS A 80 -27.04 22.62 31.07
N GLU A 81 -25.82 23.07 31.32
CA GLU A 81 -24.63 22.73 30.57
C GLU A 81 -24.04 21.40 31.06
N VAL A 82 -23.77 20.52 30.10
CA VAL A 82 -23.30 19.16 30.36
C VAL A 82 -21.80 19.09 30.19
N GLY A 83 -21.11 18.59 31.21
CA GLY A 83 -19.71 18.18 31.17
C GLY A 83 -19.56 16.65 31.08
N CYS A 84 -18.57 16.20 30.33
CA CYS A 84 -18.14 14.81 30.33
C CYS A 84 -17.29 14.53 31.57
N GLY A 85 -17.71 13.58 32.40
CA GLY A 85 -17.00 13.26 33.65
C GLY A 85 -15.66 12.55 33.47
N GLU A 86 -15.34 12.07 32.26
CA GLU A 86 -14.05 11.42 31.96
C GLU A 86 -13.00 12.44 31.51
N CYS A 87 -13.29 13.19 30.44
CA CYS A 87 -12.35 14.14 29.86
C CYS A 87 -12.54 15.59 30.31
N GLY A 88 -13.56 15.88 31.13
CA GLY A 88 -13.92 17.23 31.56
C GLY A 88 -14.45 18.15 30.45
N LYS A 89 -14.63 17.63 29.22
CA LYS A 89 -15.05 18.43 28.07
C LYS A 89 -16.48 18.94 28.25
N LYS A 90 -16.67 20.23 27.96
CA LYS A 90 -17.99 20.86 27.82
C LYS A 90 -18.64 20.37 26.54
N ILE A 91 -19.75 19.65 26.67
CA ILE A 91 -20.44 19.03 25.52
C ILE A 91 -21.51 19.97 24.95
N GLY A 92 -22.19 20.73 25.82
CA GLY A 92 -23.16 21.76 25.42
C GLY A 92 -24.39 21.83 26.32
N ARG A 93 -25.38 22.60 25.87
CA ARG A 93 -26.67 22.83 26.55
C ARG A 93 -27.80 22.23 25.69
N PRO A 94 -28.26 21.00 25.96
CA PRO A 94 -29.29 20.38 25.13
C PRO A 94 -30.65 21.07 25.35
N MET A 95 -31.04 21.97 24.43
CA MET A 95 -32.38 22.60 24.42
C MET A 95 -33.51 21.64 24.07
N HIS A 96 -33.24 20.63 23.23
CA HIS A 96 -34.23 19.72 22.67
C HIS A 96 -33.76 18.26 22.73
N PRO A 97 -34.67 17.26 22.74
CA PRO A 97 -34.34 15.84 22.70
C PRO A 97 -33.35 15.45 21.59
N GLY A 98 -33.38 16.12 20.43
CA GLY A 98 -32.46 15.89 19.32
C GLY A 98 -30.99 16.29 19.61
N ASN A 99 -30.75 17.24 20.52
CA ASN A 99 -29.40 17.70 20.84
C ASN A 99 -28.65 16.75 21.78
N TYR A 100 -29.33 15.76 22.37
CA TYR A 100 -28.68 14.65 23.07
C TYR A 100 -27.89 13.75 22.13
N GLY A 101 -28.11 13.84 20.81
CA GLY A 101 -27.30 13.14 19.81
C GLY A 101 -25.81 13.49 19.92
N PHE A 102 -25.47 14.78 20.09
CA PHE A 102 -24.08 15.21 20.25
C PHE A 102 -23.43 14.67 21.54
N ILE A 103 -24.21 14.61 22.62
CA ILE A 103 -23.78 14.02 23.89
C ILE A 103 -23.52 12.53 23.72
N ALA A 104 -24.44 11.81 23.09
CA ALA A 104 -24.26 10.39 22.80
C ALA A 104 -23.02 10.16 21.93
N THR A 105 -22.83 10.93 20.85
CA THR A 105 -21.66 10.81 19.98
C THR A 105 -20.35 11.02 20.73
N HIS A 106 -20.27 12.04 21.60
CA HIS A 106 -19.09 12.24 22.42
C HIS A 106 -18.85 11.06 23.39
N LEU A 107 -19.90 10.59 24.06
CA LEU A 107 -19.79 9.50 25.02
C LEU A 107 -19.39 8.16 24.36
N LYS A 108 -19.85 7.89 23.13
CA LYS A 108 -19.42 6.74 22.32
C LYS A 108 -17.91 6.72 22.07
N ALA A 109 -17.29 7.90 21.97
CA ALA A 109 -15.85 8.02 21.73
C ALA A 109 -15.03 8.18 23.01
N CYS A 110 -15.66 8.55 24.13
CA CYS A 110 -14.95 8.93 25.36
C CYS A 110 -15.10 7.92 26.52
N GLN A 111 -16.30 7.38 26.73
CA GLN A 111 -16.66 6.60 27.94
C GLN A 111 -17.32 5.25 27.63
N ALA A 112 -17.67 4.99 26.39
CA ALA A 112 -18.43 3.81 26.00
C ALA A 112 -17.96 3.38 24.61
N VAL A 113 -16.69 3.07 24.46
CA VAL A 113 -16.09 2.76 23.15
C VAL A 113 -16.34 1.29 22.84
N ALA A 114 -16.98 1.03 21.70
CA ALA A 114 -17.18 -0.33 21.21
C ALA A 114 -16.17 -0.57 20.09
N ASP A 115 -15.29 -1.55 20.28
CA ASP A 115 -14.38 -1.99 19.23
C ASP A 115 -15.15 -2.88 18.24
N VAL A 116 -15.16 -2.45 16.98
CA VAL A 116 -15.83 -3.18 15.89
C VAL A 116 -15.01 -4.41 15.48
N TYR A 117 -13.69 -4.40 15.68
CA TYR A 117 -12.80 -5.46 15.24
C TYR A 117 -12.70 -6.60 16.26
N CYS A 118 -12.56 -6.27 17.54
CA CYS A 118 -12.48 -7.29 18.59
C CYS A 118 -13.84 -7.65 19.20
N GLN A 119 -14.90 -6.91 18.86
CA GLN A 119 -16.21 -7.00 19.51
C GLN A 119 -16.14 -6.79 21.03
N ASP A 120 -15.18 -5.98 21.47
CA ASP A 120 -14.97 -5.63 22.87
C ASP A 120 -15.63 -4.28 23.20
N PHE A 121 -15.90 -4.05 24.48
CA PHE A 121 -16.42 -2.79 24.99
C PHE A 121 -15.51 -2.21 26.07
N PHE A 122 -15.27 -0.90 25.98
CA PHE A 122 -14.38 -0.16 26.86
C PHE A 122 -15.11 1.02 27.50
N THR A 123 -14.90 1.20 28.80
CA THR A 123 -15.50 2.29 29.58
C THR A 123 -14.72 3.61 29.54
N SER A 124 -13.55 3.63 28.89
CA SER A 124 -12.73 4.83 28.72
C SER A 124 -12.00 4.83 27.38
N ALA A 125 -11.80 6.02 26.82
CA ALA A 125 -10.99 6.21 25.63
C ALA A 125 -9.52 5.83 25.86
N THR A 126 -9.02 6.01 27.08
CA THR A 126 -7.64 5.64 27.44
C THR A 126 -7.43 4.14 27.35
N ALA A 127 -8.33 3.34 27.93
CA ALA A 127 -8.26 1.88 27.86
C ALA A 127 -8.44 1.37 26.41
N TYR A 128 -9.34 1.99 25.65
CA TYR A 128 -9.50 1.68 24.24
C TYR A 128 -8.22 1.99 23.44
N ASN A 129 -7.61 3.16 23.64
CA ASN A 129 -6.37 3.52 22.95
C ASN A 129 -5.24 2.55 23.29
N ASP A 130 -5.09 2.18 24.56
CA ASP A 130 -4.12 1.19 25.01
C ASP A 130 -4.31 -0.15 24.30
N HIS A 131 -5.56 -0.65 24.23
CA HIS A 131 -5.90 -1.83 23.45
C HIS A 131 -5.54 -1.69 21.97
N THR A 132 -5.90 -0.57 21.31
CA THR A 132 -5.62 -0.40 19.88
C THR A 132 -4.13 -0.30 19.55
N CYS A 133 -3.30 0.19 20.48
CA CYS A 133 -1.87 0.41 20.26
C CYS A 133 -1.01 -0.76 20.70
N ASN A 134 -1.39 -1.45 21.78
CA ASN A 134 -0.54 -2.43 22.46
C ASN A 134 -1.09 -3.87 22.39
N ASP A 135 -2.35 -4.09 22.00
CA ASP A 135 -2.89 -5.44 21.85
C ASP A 135 -2.56 -6.02 20.46
N HIS A 136 -1.57 -6.92 20.42
CA HIS A 136 -1.17 -7.61 19.19
C HIS A 136 -2.33 -8.34 18.50
N VAL A 137 -3.32 -8.84 19.26
CA VAL A 137 -4.50 -9.51 18.69
C VAL A 137 -5.37 -8.52 17.93
N HIS A 138 -5.58 -7.31 18.48
CA HIS A 138 -6.30 -6.24 17.81
C HIS A 138 -5.60 -5.84 16.51
N VAL A 139 -4.29 -5.55 16.58
CA VAL A 139 -3.48 -5.14 15.42
C VAL A 139 -3.54 -6.19 14.30
N ALA A 140 -3.41 -7.47 14.63
CA ALA A 140 -3.50 -8.56 13.67
C ALA A 140 -4.90 -8.65 13.02
N ARG A 141 -5.98 -8.50 13.80
CA ARG A 141 -7.36 -8.51 13.29
C ARG A 141 -7.63 -7.33 12.35
N VAL A 142 -7.19 -6.13 12.73
CA VAL A 142 -7.33 -4.92 11.89
C VAL A 142 -6.58 -5.08 10.57
N ALA A 143 -5.34 -5.59 10.61
CA ALA A 143 -4.56 -5.83 9.41
C ALA A 143 -5.26 -6.81 8.45
N LYS A 144 -5.83 -7.90 8.99
CA LYS A 144 -6.59 -8.88 8.21
C LYS A 144 -7.83 -8.28 7.55
N VAL A 145 -8.67 -7.55 8.30
CA VAL A 145 -9.87 -6.92 7.74
C VAL A 145 -9.49 -5.89 6.66
N ASN A 146 -8.46 -5.08 6.89
CA ASN A 146 -7.98 -4.11 5.90
C ASN A 146 -7.48 -4.78 4.62
N GLN A 147 -6.85 -5.95 4.74
CA GLN A 147 -6.46 -6.76 3.58
C GLN A 147 -7.67 -7.28 2.81
N GLU A 148 -8.66 -7.85 3.52
CA GLU A 148 -9.90 -8.34 2.91
C GLU A 148 -10.66 -7.21 2.19
N ASP A 149 -10.79 -6.03 2.80
CA ASP A 149 -11.40 -4.84 2.21
C ASP A 149 -10.63 -4.33 0.99
N TYR A 150 -9.30 -4.39 1.02
CA TYR A 150 -8.46 -4.03 -0.12
C TYR A 150 -8.68 -5.01 -1.29
N GLU A 151 -8.67 -6.30 -1.01
CA GLU A 151 -8.92 -7.34 -2.00
C GLU A 151 -10.31 -7.22 -2.61
N GLU A 152 -11.35 -6.97 -1.80
CA GLU A 152 -12.71 -6.77 -2.29
C GLU A 152 -12.80 -5.55 -3.21
N ARG A 153 -12.23 -4.41 -2.81
CA ARG A 153 -12.16 -3.21 -3.65
C ARG A 153 -11.40 -3.45 -4.94
N ASN A 154 -10.34 -4.26 -4.91
CA ASN A 154 -9.61 -4.62 -6.11
C ASN A 154 -10.43 -5.52 -7.04
N ARG A 155 -11.14 -6.52 -6.49
CA ARG A 155 -12.06 -7.38 -7.25
C ARG A 155 -13.16 -6.55 -7.94
N LYS A 156 -13.78 -5.60 -7.22
CA LYS A 156 -14.80 -4.69 -7.80
C LYS A 156 -14.22 -3.85 -8.95
N ARG A 157 -13.06 -3.22 -8.76
CA ARG A 157 -12.38 -2.45 -9.83
C ARG A 157 -12.07 -3.30 -11.07
N VAL A 158 -11.60 -4.53 -10.88
CA VAL A 158 -11.32 -5.45 -12.00
C VAL A 158 -12.61 -5.84 -12.73
N GLN A 159 -13.70 -6.09 -11.99
CA GLN A 159 -15.01 -6.39 -12.59
C GLN A 159 -15.55 -5.20 -13.39
N GLU A 160 -15.49 -3.99 -12.84
CA GLU A 160 -15.89 -2.75 -13.53
C GLU A 160 -15.06 -2.54 -14.79
N HIS A 161 -13.73 -2.70 -14.71
CA HIS A 161 -12.86 -2.57 -15.88
C HIS A 161 -13.18 -3.61 -16.96
N ARG A 162 -13.46 -4.86 -16.57
CA ARG A 162 -13.89 -5.91 -17.51
C ARG A 162 -15.23 -5.59 -18.15
N ALA A 163 -16.18 -5.04 -17.40
CA ALA A 163 -17.48 -4.63 -17.92
C ALA A 163 -17.33 -3.51 -18.95
N ILE A 164 -16.56 -2.46 -18.63
CA ILE A 164 -16.25 -1.34 -19.54
C ILE A 164 -15.56 -1.86 -20.81
N GLN A 165 -14.61 -2.78 -20.66
CA GLN A 165 -13.89 -3.34 -21.81
C GLN A 165 -14.81 -4.20 -22.69
N ALA A 166 -15.71 -5.00 -22.10
CA ALA A 166 -16.70 -5.76 -22.84
C ALA A 166 -17.70 -4.86 -23.58
N GLU A 167 -18.09 -3.72 -23.00
CA GLU A 167 -18.92 -2.72 -23.69
C GLU A 167 -18.19 -2.09 -24.87
N ARG A 168 -16.93 -1.67 -24.68
CA ARG A 168 -16.07 -1.16 -25.78
C ARG A 168 -15.90 -2.19 -26.89
N ASP A 169 -15.68 -3.46 -26.54
CA ASP A 169 -15.56 -4.54 -27.51
C ASP A 169 -16.88 -4.74 -28.27
N ARG A 170 -18.03 -4.71 -27.58
CA ARG A 170 -19.35 -4.80 -28.23
C ARG A 170 -19.58 -3.65 -29.20
N GLU A 171 -19.29 -2.41 -28.81
CA GLU A 171 -19.38 -1.24 -29.69
C GLU A 171 -18.46 -1.37 -30.90
N PHE A 172 -17.23 -1.82 -30.68
CA PHE A 172 -16.26 -2.05 -31.75
C PHE A 172 -16.75 -3.11 -32.74
N TYR A 173 -17.23 -4.27 -32.25
CA TYR A 173 -17.79 -5.31 -33.10
C TYR A 173 -19.08 -4.88 -33.80
N ALA A 174 -19.91 -4.02 -33.17
CA ALA A 174 -21.09 -3.45 -33.80
C ALA A 174 -20.71 -2.53 -34.98
N ARG A 175 -19.70 -1.68 -34.81
CA ARG A 175 -19.15 -0.84 -35.91
C ARG A 175 -18.58 -1.69 -37.04
N LEU A 176 -17.80 -2.72 -36.72
CA LEU A 176 -17.26 -3.65 -37.73
C LEU A 176 -18.35 -4.32 -38.57
N ARG A 177 -19.51 -4.66 -37.99
CA ARG A 177 -20.63 -5.26 -38.74
C ARG A 177 -21.33 -4.27 -39.68
N GLN A 178 -21.23 -2.96 -39.42
CA GLN A 178 -21.79 -1.93 -40.30
C GLN A 178 -20.90 -1.67 -41.52
N ILE A 179 -19.62 -2.05 -41.44
CA ILE A 179 -18.70 -2.04 -42.58
C ILE A 179 -18.99 -3.32 -43.38
N GLN A 180 -19.86 -3.23 -44.40
CA GLN A 180 -19.93 -4.29 -45.41
C GLN A 180 -18.56 -4.44 -46.09
N PRO A 181 -18.14 -5.66 -46.47
CA PRO A 181 -16.97 -5.85 -47.31
C PRO A 181 -17.31 -5.35 -48.72
N ARG A 182 -17.17 -4.05 -48.98
CA ARG A 182 -16.86 -3.59 -50.33
C ARG A 182 -15.40 -3.95 -50.61
N PRO A 183 -15.04 -4.45 -51.80
CA PRO A 183 -13.66 -4.49 -52.22
C PRO A 183 -13.23 -3.04 -52.47
N GLN A 184 -12.82 -2.36 -51.40
CA GLN A 184 -12.25 -1.03 -51.45
C GLN A 184 -10.83 -1.16 -50.92
N MET A 185 -9.87 -0.72 -51.73
CA MET A 185 -8.49 -0.55 -51.29
C MET A 185 -8.53 0.33 -50.04
N MET A 186 -7.97 -0.17 -48.93
CA MET A 186 -7.92 0.58 -47.68
C MET A 186 -7.26 1.94 -47.95
N SER A 187 -7.85 3.01 -47.44
CA SER A 187 -7.22 4.33 -47.55
C SER A 187 -5.97 4.37 -46.69
N ASP A 188 -5.04 5.28 -47.01
CA ASP A 188 -3.80 5.44 -46.24
C ASP A 188 -4.08 5.75 -44.75
N GLU A 189 -5.18 6.43 -44.44
CA GLU A 189 -5.63 6.69 -43.05
C GLU A 189 -6.07 5.41 -42.32
N GLU A 190 -6.74 4.47 -42.98
CA GLU A 190 -7.12 3.18 -42.37
C GLU A 190 -5.90 2.29 -42.12
N LEU A 191 -4.90 2.37 -42.99
CA LEU A 191 -3.60 1.71 -42.81
C LEU A 191 -2.81 2.29 -41.63
N GLU A 192 -2.88 3.60 -41.42
CA GLU A 192 -2.22 4.28 -40.30
C GLU A 192 -2.86 3.89 -38.96
N ILE A 193 -4.20 3.87 -38.88
CA ILE A 193 -4.92 3.38 -37.68
C ILE A 193 -4.57 1.91 -37.38
N LEU A 194 -4.39 1.07 -38.40
CA LEU A 194 -3.97 -0.32 -38.21
C LEU A 194 -2.51 -0.43 -37.74
N ARG A 195 -1.62 0.45 -38.19
CA ARG A 195 -0.23 0.52 -37.70
C ARG A 195 -0.19 0.96 -36.25
N GLU A 196 -0.87 2.05 -35.89
CA GLU A 196 -0.98 2.51 -34.51
C GLU A 196 -1.50 1.38 -33.59
N ARG A 197 -2.52 0.62 -34.03
CA ARG A 197 -3.03 -0.53 -33.28
C ARG A 197 -2.03 -1.68 -33.17
N GLN A 198 -1.20 -1.92 -34.18
CA GLN A 198 -0.16 -2.94 -34.11
C GLN A 198 0.97 -2.50 -33.17
N GLU A 199 1.32 -1.22 -33.18
CA GLU A 199 2.29 -0.61 -32.27
C GLU A 199 1.81 -0.65 -30.83
N ASP A 200 0.54 -0.32 -30.57
CA ASP A 200 -0.11 -0.48 -29.26
C ASP A 200 -0.08 -1.93 -28.79
N ARG A 201 -0.44 -2.89 -29.66
CA ARG A 201 -0.36 -4.32 -29.33
C ARG A 201 1.07 -4.79 -29.06
N ALA A 202 2.06 -4.21 -29.73
CA ALA A 202 3.47 -4.50 -29.47
C ALA A 202 3.94 -3.87 -28.15
N PHE A 203 3.48 -2.66 -27.84
CA PHE A 203 3.72 -1.98 -26.57
C PHE A 203 3.18 -2.78 -25.38
N TRP A 204 1.91 -3.18 -25.43
CA TRP A 204 1.29 -3.99 -24.37
C TRP A 204 1.93 -5.38 -24.22
N ARG A 205 2.39 -5.99 -25.32
CA ARG A 205 3.17 -7.24 -25.25
C ARG A 205 4.49 -7.04 -24.52
N ARG A 206 5.23 -5.96 -24.79
CA ARG A 206 6.48 -5.63 -24.09
C ARG A 206 6.26 -5.42 -22.58
N ILE A 207 5.21 -4.72 -22.18
CA ILE A 207 4.87 -4.57 -20.75
C ILE A 207 4.61 -5.92 -20.10
N LYS A 208 3.80 -6.78 -20.73
CA LYS A 208 3.47 -8.10 -20.19
C LYS A 208 4.70 -9.00 -20.07
N GLU A 209 5.60 -8.96 -21.05
CA GLU A 209 6.88 -9.68 -21.00
C GLU A 209 7.79 -9.15 -19.89
N GLU A 210 7.84 -7.83 -19.69
CA GLU A 210 8.61 -7.21 -18.61
C GLU A 210 8.07 -7.57 -17.23
N ASP A 211 6.76 -7.58 -17.03
CA ASP A 211 6.11 -8.01 -15.78
C ASP A 211 6.39 -9.49 -15.49
N LEU A 212 6.31 -10.35 -16.50
CA LEU A 212 6.66 -11.76 -16.37
C LEU A 212 8.14 -11.92 -16.00
N ARG A 213 9.03 -11.14 -16.61
CA ARG A 213 10.46 -11.13 -16.29
C ARG A 213 10.72 -10.66 -14.86
N LYS A 214 10.10 -9.56 -14.42
CA LYS A 214 10.21 -9.06 -13.04
C LYS A 214 9.70 -10.08 -12.03
N THR A 215 8.57 -10.72 -12.32
CA THR A 215 8.01 -11.78 -11.47
C THR A 215 8.96 -12.97 -11.37
N ALA A 216 9.55 -13.40 -12.49
CA ALA A 216 10.54 -14.46 -12.50
C ALA A 216 11.81 -14.07 -11.73
N GLU A 217 12.24 -12.82 -11.83
CA GLU A 217 13.38 -12.29 -11.09
C GLU A 217 13.11 -12.24 -9.58
N ILE A 218 11.92 -11.80 -9.14
CA ILE A 218 11.48 -11.84 -7.74
C ILE A 218 11.48 -13.28 -7.23
N ARG A 219 10.91 -14.22 -7.99
CA ARG A 219 10.91 -15.65 -7.61
C ARG A 219 12.33 -16.21 -7.50
N ARG A 220 13.24 -15.80 -8.38
CA ARG A 220 14.65 -16.19 -8.32
C ARG A 220 15.34 -15.59 -7.08
N GLN A 221 15.07 -14.32 -6.77
CA GLN A 221 15.58 -13.67 -5.57
C GLN A 221 15.06 -14.34 -4.30
N GLN A 222 13.78 -14.71 -4.24
CA GLN A 222 13.19 -15.47 -3.13
C GLN A 222 13.79 -16.88 -2.98
N ARG A 223 14.29 -17.49 -4.06
CA ARG A 223 15.02 -18.78 -3.97
C ARG A 223 16.47 -18.60 -3.50
N LEU A 224 17.12 -17.50 -3.89
CA LEU A 224 18.51 -17.21 -3.53
C LEU A 224 18.62 -16.67 -2.10
N ASN A 225 17.64 -15.86 -1.69
CA ASN A 225 17.46 -15.35 -0.35
C ASN A 225 16.08 -15.80 0.12
N PRO A 226 15.94 -17.06 0.58
CA PRO A 226 14.72 -17.46 1.23
C PRO A 226 14.42 -16.45 2.35
N PRO A 227 13.16 -16.03 2.52
CA PRO A 227 12.81 -15.25 3.69
C PRO A 227 13.29 -15.99 4.93
N PRO A 228 13.73 -15.26 5.98
CA PRO A 228 14.12 -15.90 7.23
C PRO A 228 12.98 -16.85 7.65
N GLU A 229 13.38 -18.05 8.05
CA GLU A 229 12.46 -19.09 8.48
C GLU A 229 11.50 -18.51 9.51
N THR A 230 10.20 -18.65 9.27
CA THR A 230 9.22 -18.07 10.18
C THR A 230 9.29 -18.78 11.53
N VAL A 231 8.97 -18.09 12.62
CA VAL A 231 8.96 -18.69 13.97
C VAL A 231 8.09 -19.95 13.99
N TYR A 232 7.00 -19.95 13.23
CA TYR A 232 6.13 -21.10 13.02
C TYR A 232 6.85 -22.30 12.37
N GLU A 233 7.59 -22.10 11.28
CA GLU A 233 8.34 -23.18 10.60
C GLU A 233 9.45 -23.74 11.52
N MET A 234 10.12 -22.87 12.28
CA MET A 234 11.13 -23.27 13.24
C MET A 234 10.55 -24.11 14.38
N VAL A 235 9.43 -23.67 14.97
CA VAL A 235 8.71 -24.38 16.04
C VAL A 235 8.20 -25.73 15.56
N THR A 236 7.61 -25.77 14.36
CA THR A 236 7.07 -27.01 13.77
C THR A 236 8.17 -28.04 13.50
N ARG A 237 9.35 -27.60 13.02
CA ARG A 237 10.51 -28.48 12.84
C ARG A 237 11.03 -29.01 14.17
N LYS A 238 11.15 -28.15 15.19
CA LYS A 238 11.63 -28.55 16.52
C LYS A 238 10.67 -29.52 17.22
N GLN A 239 9.36 -29.36 17.07
CA GLN A 239 8.35 -30.33 17.55
C GLN A 239 8.46 -31.68 16.83
N ALA A 240 8.88 -31.69 15.56
CA ALA A 240 9.09 -32.92 14.80
C ALA A 240 10.40 -33.64 15.18
N GLU A 241 11.43 -32.89 15.56
CA GLU A 241 12.74 -33.41 15.99
C GLU A 241 12.75 -33.86 17.46
N ASP A 242 11.99 -33.17 18.32
CA ASP A 242 11.86 -33.44 19.74
C ASP A 242 10.37 -33.42 20.17
N PRO A 243 9.76 -34.59 20.44
CA PRO A 243 8.37 -34.68 20.87
C PRO A 243 8.08 -34.00 22.21
N ASP A 244 9.10 -33.78 23.05
CA ASP A 244 8.99 -33.11 24.35
C ASP A 244 9.24 -31.59 24.23
N PHE A 245 9.44 -31.06 23.02
CA PHE A 245 9.67 -29.64 22.77
C PHE A 245 8.44 -28.79 23.12
N ASN A 246 8.64 -27.85 24.04
CA ASN A 246 7.65 -26.86 24.43
C ASN A 246 7.83 -25.55 23.63
N GLU A 247 6.85 -25.24 22.77
CA GLU A 247 6.87 -24.04 21.94
C GLU A 247 6.96 -22.74 22.75
N TRP A 248 6.39 -22.71 23.96
CA TRP A 248 6.36 -21.51 24.80
C TRP A 248 7.75 -21.13 25.34
N ASP A 249 8.60 -22.12 25.62
CA ASP A 249 9.96 -21.86 26.10
C ASP A 249 10.83 -21.26 24.99
N GLU A 250 10.59 -21.67 23.74
CA GLU A 250 11.26 -21.13 22.56
C GLU A 250 10.80 -19.69 22.25
N TYR A 251 9.48 -19.42 22.34
CA TYR A 251 8.96 -18.05 22.19
C TYR A 251 9.57 -17.11 23.23
N ALA A 252 9.62 -17.53 24.51
CA ALA A 252 10.20 -16.74 25.59
C ALA A 252 11.71 -16.50 25.39
N ARG A 253 12.43 -17.44 24.77
CA ARG A 253 13.84 -17.28 24.42
C ARG A 253 14.03 -16.27 23.29
N LEU A 254 13.27 -16.40 22.20
CA LEU A 254 13.35 -15.50 21.05
C LEU A 254 13.00 -14.05 21.43
N GLU A 255 11.98 -13.85 22.26
CA GLU A 255 11.60 -12.52 22.77
C GLU A 255 12.74 -11.87 23.59
N ARG A 256 13.49 -12.67 24.35
CA ARG A 256 14.65 -12.18 25.11
C ARG A 256 15.80 -11.79 24.19
N GLU A 257 16.11 -12.61 23.19
CA GLU A 257 17.16 -12.33 22.21
C GLU A 257 16.84 -11.08 21.38
N GLU A 258 15.57 -10.86 21.02
CA GLU A 258 15.11 -9.66 20.32
C GLU A 258 15.31 -8.40 21.18
N ARG A 259 14.88 -8.43 22.45
CA ARG A 259 15.12 -7.32 23.39
C ARG A 259 16.61 -7.02 23.59
N GLU A 260 17.44 -8.05 23.71
CA GLU A 260 18.89 -7.87 23.86
C GLU A 260 19.55 -7.31 22.58
N ALA A 261 19.02 -7.64 21.41
CA ALA A 261 19.45 -7.09 20.13
C ALA A 261 19.01 -5.63 19.98
N GLU A 262 17.78 -5.30 20.37
CA GLU A 262 17.27 -3.92 20.42
C GLU A 262 18.07 -3.05 21.40
N ASP A 263 18.35 -3.56 22.60
CA ASP A 263 19.15 -2.86 23.60
C ASP A 263 20.60 -2.63 23.14
N ARG A 264 21.18 -3.58 22.38
CA ARG A 264 22.49 -3.40 21.72
C ARG A 264 22.46 -2.41 20.57
N ALA A 265 21.38 -2.36 19.80
CA ALA A 265 21.21 -1.44 18.68
C ALA A 265 20.82 -0.02 19.14
N ARG A 266 20.36 0.13 20.39
CA ARG A 266 19.94 1.41 20.96
C ARG A 266 21.16 2.32 21.19
N PRO A 267 21.29 3.45 20.46
CA PRO A 267 22.39 4.37 20.69
C PRO A 267 22.32 4.93 22.12
N ALA A 268 23.48 5.04 22.78
CA ALA A 268 23.59 5.55 24.13
C ALA A 268 22.86 6.90 24.26
N ALA A 269 21.94 7.00 25.22
CA ALA A 269 21.18 8.21 25.46
C ALA A 269 22.14 9.38 25.73
N PRO A 270 21.95 10.55 25.09
CA PRO A 270 22.78 11.71 25.37
C PRO A 270 22.67 12.09 26.85
N PRO A 271 23.77 12.58 27.46
CA PRO A 271 23.77 12.93 28.88
C PRO A 271 22.65 13.94 29.18
N PRO A 272 21.99 13.83 30.34
CA PRO A 272 20.89 14.72 30.69
C PRO A 272 21.39 16.17 30.70
N GLN A 273 20.84 16.99 29.80
CA GLN A 273 21.20 18.41 29.76
C GLN A 273 20.75 19.11 31.06
N PRO A 274 21.57 20.06 31.58
CA PRO A 274 21.23 20.78 32.79
C PRO A 274 19.91 21.53 32.61
N ARG A 275 18.94 21.25 33.49
CA ARG A 275 17.64 21.92 33.50
C ARG A 275 17.84 23.41 33.73
N ALA A 276 17.40 24.25 32.79
CA ALA A 276 17.43 25.69 32.97
C ALA A 276 16.45 26.11 34.07
N THR A 277 16.98 26.55 35.21
CA THR A 277 16.21 26.91 36.42
C THR A 277 15.49 28.26 36.30
N THR A 278 15.85 29.09 35.32
CA THR A 278 15.26 30.42 35.13
C THR A 278 14.17 30.45 34.06
N LYS A 279 13.16 31.31 34.26
CA LYS A 279 12.02 31.50 33.35
C LYS A 279 12.46 31.94 31.94
N ALA A 280 13.58 32.66 31.84
CA ALA A 280 14.23 33.04 30.59
C ALA A 280 14.88 31.84 29.89
N GLY A 281 15.58 30.98 30.63
CA GLY A 281 16.17 29.75 30.10
C GLY A 281 15.14 28.73 29.60
N ARG A 282 13.99 28.61 30.29
CA ARG A 282 12.87 27.79 29.79
C ARG A 282 12.26 28.34 28.50
N ARG A 283 12.12 29.66 28.37
CA ARG A 283 11.64 30.28 27.12
C ARG A 283 12.62 30.07 25.95
N ALA A 284 13.93 30.09 26.21
CA ALA A 284 14.94 29.81 25.20
C ALA A 284 14.92 28.33 24.75
N GLN A 285 14.84 27.38 25.70
CA GLN A 285 14.75 25.94 25.38
C GLN A 285 13.46 25.58 24.63
N VAL A 286 12.31 26.15 25.01
CA VAL A 286 11.04 25.90 24.31
C VAL A 286 11.06 26.50 22.89
N LYS A 287 11.69 27.67 22.68
CA LYS A 287 11.89 28.22 21.33
C LYS A 287 12.82 27.35 20.49
N ALA A 288 13.94 26.89 21.05
CA ALA A 288 14.90 26.05 20.32
C ALA A 288 14.28 24.70 19.93
N ALA A 289 13.60 24.02 20.86
CA ALA A 289 12.92 22.75 20.61
C ALA A 289 11.74 22.90 19.65
N GLY A 290 10.98 24.01 19.74
CA GLY A 290 9.90 24.32 18.81
C GLY A 290 10.41 24.57 17.38
N ILE A 291 11.53 25.27 17.23
CA ILE A 291 12.16 25.54 15.92
C ILE A 291 12.74 24.25 15.32
N GLU A 292 13.33 23.38 16.14
CA GLU A 292 13.90 22.10 15.68
C GLU A 292 12.80 21.08 15.30
N ALA A 293 11.68 21.06 16.03
CA ALA A 293 10.50 20.28 15.68
C ALA A 293 9.84 20.78 14.38
N LEU A 294 9.78 22.10 14.17
CA LEU A 294 9.28 22.68 12.92
C LEU A 294 10.24 22.42 11.73
N ARG A 295 11.56 22.43 11.95
CA ARG A 295 12.56 22.04 10.93
C ARG A 295 12.37 20.58 10.48
N LYS A 296 12.15 19.67 11.43
CA LYS A 296 11.91 18.24 11.13
C LYS A 296 10.55 17.99 10.45
N MET A 297 9.49 18.70 10.85
CA MET A 297 8.15 18.48 10.28
C MET A 297 7.94 19.11 8.90
N TYR A 298 8.56 20.26 8.62
CA TYR A 298 8.27 21.02 7.39
C TYR A 298 9.48 21.18 6.45
N GLY A 299 10.65 20.63 6.79
CA GLY A 299 11.87 20.82 6.00
C GLY A 299 12.30 22.30 5.88
N ILE A 300 11.78 23.17 6.76
CA ILE A 300 12.02 24.61 6.68
C ILE A 300 13.44 24.90 7.17
N VAL A 301 14.37 24.98 6.22
CA VAL A 301 15.66 25.65 6.43
C VAL A 301 15.34 27.13 6.72
N PRO A 302 15.80 27.70 7.84
CA PRO A 302 15.55 29.11 8.11
C PRO A 302 16.16 29.94 6.99
N ALA A 303 15.42 30.95 6.54
CA ALA A 303 15.98 32.06 5.78
C ALA A 303 16.97 32.84 6.66
N LEU A 304 18.17 32.31 6.82
CA LEU A 304 19.36 33.02 7.24
C LEU A 304 20.16 33.23 5.96
N GLU A 305 20.26 34.50 5.55
CA GLU A 305 21.29 35.08 4.69
C GLU A 305 21.87 34.11 3.65
N ARG A 306 21.11 33.90 2.56
CA ARG A 306 21.53 33.07 1.43
C ARG A 306 22.65 33.76 0.68
N GLU A 307 23.88 33.27 0.85
CA GLU A 307 24.92 33.44 -0.18
C GLU A 307 24.44 32.79 -1.49
N PRO A 308 24.78 33.36 -2.67
CA PRO A 308 24.25 32.94 -3.97
C PRO A 308 24.57 31.49 -4.40
N ASP A 309 25.45 30.77 -3.69
CA ASP A 309 26.04 29.51 -4.17
C ASP A 309 25.29 28.23 -3.74
N TRP A 310 24.25 28.32 -2.91
CA TRP A 310 23.54 27.10 -2.45
C TRP A 310 22.77 26.38 -3.58
N GLN A 311 22.29 27.13 -4.58
CA GLN A 311 21.62 26.52 -5.74
C GLN A 311 22.60 25.73 -6.61
N GLU A 312 23.85 26.18 -6.69
CA GLU A 312 24.92 25.50 -7.41
C GLU A 312 25.35 24.24 -6.66
N GLN A 313 25.49 24.30 -5.32
CA GLN A 313 25.76 23.10 -4.51
C GLN A 313 24.64 22.05 -4.60
N VAL A 314 23.37 22.46 -4.53
CA VAL A 314 22.24 21.52 -4.68
C VAL A 314 22.21 20.91 -6.09
N ARG A 315 22.50 21.70 -7.13
CA ARG A 315 22.60 21.19 -8.51
C ARG A 315 23.72 20.15 -8.65
N LEU A 316 24.90 20.45 -8.11
CA LEU A 316 26.05 19.54 -8.10
C LEU A 316 25.78 18.25 -7.31
N GLU A 317 25.07 18.34 -6.19
CA GLU A 317 24.66 17.16 -5.42
C GLU A 317 23.64 16.28 -6.16
N ILE A 318 22.70 16.90 -6.88
CA ILE A 318 21.73 16.17 -7.72
C ILE A 318 22.46 15.49 -8.89
N GLU A 319 23.31 16.21 -9.61
CA GLU A 319 24.11 15.66 -10.72
C GLU A 319 25.02 14.52 -10.25
N ALA A 320 25.65 14.64 -9.08
CA ALA A 320 26.48 13.58 -8.49
C ALA A 320 25.65 12.34 -8.12
N LYS A 321 24.43 12.52 -7.60
CA LYS A 321 23.52 11.40 -7.30
C LYS A 321 23.02 10.71 -8.57
N GLU A 322 22.64 11.47 -9.58
CA GLU A 322 22.20 10.91 -10.87
C GLU A 322 23.34 10.14 -11.56
N ALA A 323 24.57 10.67 -11.54
CA ALA A 323 25.74 9.99 -12.07
C ALA A 323 26.05 8.69 -11.28
N ALA A 324 25.92 8.70 -9.95
CA ALA A 324 26.10 7.51 -9.13
C ALA A 324 25.02 6.45 -9.42
N GLU A 325 23.77 6.85 -9.59
CA GLU A 325 22.68 5.95 -9.95
C GLU A 325 22.81 5.39 -11.38
N ALA A 326 23.30 6.19 -12.33
CA ALA A 326 23.58 5.74 -13.69
C ALA A 326 24.71 4.70 -13.69
N LYS A 327 25.77 4.93 -12.91
CA LYS A 327 26.89 3.99 -12.74
C LYS A 327 26.43 2.68 -12.09
N ALA A 328 25.63 2.75 -11.02
CA ALA A 328 25.08 1.57 -10.35
C ALA A 328 24.14 0.75 -11.27
N ARG A 329 23.37 1.42 -12.14
CA ARG A 329 22.55 0.75 -13.16
C ARG A 329 23.41 0.06 -14.23
N ALA A 330 24.48 0.70 -14.69
CA ALA A 330 25.41 0.12 -15.65
C ALA A 330 26.14 -1.12 -15.09
N GLU A 331 26.60 -1.06 -13.83
CA GLU A 331 27.25 -2.18 -13.14
C GLU A 331 26.29 -3.37 -12.96
N LYS A 332 25.05 -3.13 -12.53
CA LYS A 332 24.02 -4.18 -12.44
C LYS A 332 23.70 -4.80 -13.80
N LEU A 333 23.69 -4.02 -14.88
CA LEU A 333 23.46 -4.55 -16.22
C LEU A 333 24.64 -5.41 -16.70
N ALA A 334 25.88 -4.96 -16.46
CA ALA A 334 27.08 -5.71 -16.78
C ALA A 334 27.16 -7.04 -16.01
N GLU A 335 26.80 -7.04 -14.72
CA GLU A 335 26.77 -8.25 -13.90
C GLU A 335 25.67 -9.23 -14.37
N LYS A 336 24.47 -8.74 -14.71
CA LYS A 336 23.42 -9.57 -15.31
C LYS A 336 23.87 -10.21 -16.62
N GLN A 337 24.57 -9.45 -17.49
CA GLN A 337 25.11 -9.99 -18.73
C GLN A 337 26.21 -11.04 -18.49
N ARG A 338 27.05 -10.86 -17.47
CA ARG A 338 28.08 -11.85 -17.10
C ARG A 338 27.45 -13.15 -16.60
N ILE A 339 26.50 -13.07 -15.67
CA ILE A 339 25.79 -14.24 -15.13
C ILE A 339 25.04 -14.98 -16.25
N GLN A 340 24.42 -14.24 -17.18
CA GLN A 340 23.71 -14.87 -18.28
C GLN A 340 24.64 -15.62 -19.24
N LYS A 341 25.83 -15.07 -19.54
CA LYS A 341 26.87 -15.75 -20.31
C LYS A 341 27.42 -16.98 -19.59
N GLU A 342 27.61 -16.92 -18.27
CA GLU A 342 28.04 -18.08 -17.48
C GLU A 342 27.00 -19.22 -17.52
N ILE A 343 25.71 -18.90 -17.37
CA ILE A 343 24.62 -19.88 -17.48
C ILE A 343 24.55 -20.50 -18.88
N GLU A 344 24.70 -19.69 -19.94
CA GLU A 344 24.73 -20.20 -21.32
C GLU A 344 25.92 -21.13 -21.55
N LEU A 345 27.13 -20.75 -21.08
CA LEU A 345 28.32 -21.58 -21.18
C LEU A 345 28.20 -22.90 -20.40
N GLU A 346 27.55 -22.89 -19.24
CA GLU A 346 27.33 -24.09 -18.44
C GLU A 346 26.31 -25.03 -19.09
N LYS A 347 25.24 -24.49 -19.68
CA LYS A 347 24.29 -25.27 -20.49
C LYS A 347 24.96 -25.89 -21.71
N LEU A 348 25.86 -25.17 -22.38
CA LEU A 348 26.62 -25.67 -23.52
C LEU A 348 27.61 -26.79 -23.12
N LYS A 349 28.12 -26.79 -21.88
CA LYS A 349 29.02 -27.83 -21.37
C LYS A 349 28.29 -29.11 -20.97
N ASN A 350 27.05 -28.99 -20.49
CA ASN A 350 26.24 -30.11 -20.01
C ASN A 350 25.26 -30.66 -21.06
N GLU A 351 25.36 -30.18 -22.30
CA GLU A 351 24.46 -30.56 -23.38
C GLU A 351 24.71 -32.00 -23.83
N THR A 352 23.63 -32.76 -23.98
CA THR A 352 23.69 -34.13 -24.48
C THR A 352 24.02 -34.16 -25.99
N PRO A 353 24.56 -35.26 -26.54
CA PRO A 353 24.86 -35.35 -27.97
C PRO A 353 23.64 -35.12 -28.88
N GLU A 354 22.44 -35.45 -28.41
CA GLU A 354 21.17 -35.24 -29.13
C GLU A 354 20.76 -33.76 -29.14
N GLU A 355 20.83 -33.08 -27.99
CA GLU A 355 20.57 -31.63 -27.88
C GLU A 355 21.58 -30.80 -28.70
N LYS A 356 22.85 -31.23 -28.73
CA LYS A 356 23.89 -30.60 -29.55
C LYS A 356 23.59 -30.68 -31.05
N LYS A 357 23.04 -31.82 -31.50
CA LYS A 357 22.65 -32.02 -32.90
C LYS A 357 21.42 -31.17 -33.25
N GLU A 358 20.41 -31.13 -32.38
CA GLU A 358 19.23 -30.29 -32.56
C GLU A 358 19.58 -28.80 -32.59
N ARG A 359 20.54 -28.34 -31.76
CA ARG A 359 21.02 -26.95 -31.79
C ARG A 359 21.72 -26.63 -33.10
N GLN A 360 22.60 -27.51 -33.59
CA GLN A 360 23.29 -27.31 -34.86
C GLN A 360 22.30 -27.26 -36.04
N GLU A 361 21.28 -28.11 -36.05
CA GLU A 361 20.22 -28.08 -37.08
C GLU A 361 19.39 -26.79 -37.01
N LYS A 362 19.08 -26.28 -35.81
CA LYS A 362 18.38 -25.00 -35.61
C LYS A 362 19.23 -23.80 -36.01
N GLU A 363 20.52 -23.79 -35.66
CA GLU A 363 21.47 -22.75 -36.06
C GLU A 363 21.68 -22.74 -37.58
N GLU A 364 21.76 -23.91 -38.21
CA GLU A 364 21.87 -24.03 -39.67
C GLU A 364 20.59 -23.58 -40.38
N ALA A 365 19.41 -23.95 -39.85
CA ALA A 365 18.12 -23.47 -40.36
C ALA A 365 17.98 -21.94 -40.23
N ALA A 366 18.39 -21.38 -39.08
CA ALA A 366 18.40 -19.93 -38.87
C ALA A 366 19.40 -19.22 -39.80
N ARG A 367 20.56 -19.81 -40.06
CA ARG A 367 21.54 -19.28 -41.02
C ARG A 367 20.97 -19.25 -42.44
N LYS A 368 20.37 -20.36 -42.89
CA LYS A 368 19.72 -20.46 -44.21
C LYS A 368 18.57 -19.46 -44.35
N GLU A 369 17.77 -19.26 -43.31
CA GLU A 369 16.70 -18.27 -43.32
C GLU A 369 17.24 -16.83 -43.36
N LYS A 370 18.30 -16.53 -42.60
CA LYS A 370 18.97 -15.22 -42.65
C LYS A 370 19.58 -14.96 -44.03
N GLU A 371 20.22 -15.94 -44.64
CA GLU A 371 20.74 -15.87 -46.02
C GLU A 371 19.60 -15.64 -47.03
N ARG A 372 18.45 -16.29 -46.85
CA ARG A 372 17.24 -16.07 -47.67
C ARG A 372 16.69 -14.66 -47.55
N ILE A 373 16.59 -14.13 -46.32
CA ILE A 373 16.13 -12.77 -46.04
C ILE A 373 17.08 -11.74 -46.65
N ILE A 374 18.40 -11.92 -46.49
CA ILE A 374 19.41 -11.05 -47.10
C ILE A 374 19.32 -11.11 -48.63
N GLY A 375 19.13 -12.30 -49.20
CA GLY A 375 18.91 -12.48 -50.64
C GLY A 375 17.67 -11.74 -51.15
N ALA A 376 16.55 -11.86 -50.44
CA ALA A 376 15.31 -11.16 -50.74
C ALA A 376 15.46 -9.63 -50.64
N ALA A 377 16.13 -9.14 -49.60
CA ALA A 377 16.43 -7.73 -49.41
C ALA A 377 17.32 -7.18 -50.54
N LYS A 378 18.36 -7.92 -50.95
CA LYS A 378 19.22 -7.55 -52.09
C LYS A 378 18.43 -7.51 -53.41
N THR A 379 17.49 -8.42 -53.60
CA THR A 379 16.64 -8.46 -54.79
C THR A 379 15.67 -7.27 -54.82
N PHE A 380 15.03 -7.00 -53.68
CA PHE A 380 14.16 -5.84 -53.50
C PHE A 380 14.91 -4.53 -53.75
N ALA A 381 16.10 -4.36 -53.17
CA ALA A 381 16.91 -3.16 -53.38
C ALA A 381 17.30 -2.94 -54.86
N ARG A 382 17.57 -4.02 -55.62
CA ARG A 382 17.83 -3.94 -57.07
C ARG A 382 16.58 -3.52 -57.85
N MET A 383 15.42 -4.10 -57.54
CA MET A 383 14.15 -3.74 -58.18
C MET A 383 13.77 -2.28 -57.89
N TRP A 384 13.92 -1.86 -56.63
CA TRP A 384 13.66 -0.48 -56.22
C TRP A 384 14.55 0.51 -56.97
N LYS A 385 15.86 0.22 -57.06
CA LYS A 385 16.79 1.05 -57.83
C LYS A 385 16.40 1.15 -59.31
N ALA A 386 16.05 0.02 -59.94
CA ALA A 386 15.61 0.01 -61.33
C ALA A 386 14.33 0.83 -61.55
N GLN A 387 13.37 0.75 -60.62
CA GLN A 387 12.14 1.53 -60.66
C GLN A 387 12.43 3.03 -60.52
N VAL A 388 13.26 3.43 -59.56
CA VAL A 388 13.66 4.83 -59.36
C VAL A 388 14.39 5.38 -60.60
N GLU A 389 15.29 4.59 -61.21
CA GLU A 389 15.98 4.98 -62.46
C GLU A 389 15.00 5.13 -63.64
N GLN A 390 13.95 4.30 -63.72
CA GLN A 390 12.89 4.40 -64.72
C GLN A 390 12.05 5.67 -64.52
N GLU A 391 11.61 5.92 -63.29
CA GLU A 391 10.82 7.10 -62.92
C GLU A 391 11.61 8.40 -63.17
N GLN A 392 12.92 8.41 -62.92
CA GLN A 392 13.79 9.53 -63.28
C GLN A 392 13.88 9.74 -64.80
N LYS A 393 14.02 8.67 -65.60
CA LYS A 393 14.03 8.78 -67.07
C LYS A 393 12.70 9.30 -67.61
N ASP A 394 11.58 8.85 -67.05
CA ASP A 394 10.24 9.29 -67.48
C ASP A 394 9.93 10.73 -67.02
N ALA A 395 10.43 11.16 -65.86
CA ALA A 395 10.36 12.55 -65.42
C ALA A 395 11.19 13.49 -66.29
N MET A 396 12.40 13.07 -66.71
CA MET A 396 13.23 13.83 -67.66
C MET A 396 12.57 13.97 -69.02
N LYS A 397 11.95 12.90 -69.56
CA LYS A 397 11.19 12.97 -70.82
C LYS A 397 10.00 13.93 -70.76
N ASN A 398 9.40 14.09 -69.58
CA ASN A 398 8.23 14.95 -69.35
C ASN A 398 8.60 16.36 -68.83
N GLY A 399 9.88 16.74 -68.84
CA GLY A 399 10.33 18.10 -68.45
C GLY A 399 10.15 18.44 -66.97
N LYS A 400 9.97 17.45 -66.09
CA LYS A 400 9.84 17.66 -64.64
C LYS A 400 11.19 17.48 -63.95
N ILE A 401 11.65 18.51 -63.22
CA ILE A 401 12.84 18.45 -62.37
C ILE A 401 12.45 17.73 -61.06
N LEU A 402 12.95 16.52 -60.83
CA LEU A 402 12.76 15.81 -59.56
C LEU A 402 13.80 16.26 -58.52
N PRO A 403 13.40 16.55 -57.27
CA PRO A 403 14.34 16.86 -56.19
C PRO A 403 15.20 15.64 -55.85
N ASN A 404 16.48 15.89 -55.65
CA ASN A 404 17.54 14.91 -55.51
C ASN A 404 17.53 14.25 -54.11
N VAL A 405 16.50 13.47 -53.75
CA VAL A 405 16.45 12.77 -52.45
C VAL A 405 15.67 11.46 -52.55
N TYR A 406 16.32 10.39 -53.01
CA TYR A 406 15.91 9.02 -52.67
C TYR A 406 17.14 8.17 -52.38
N ARG A 407 17.83 8.47 -51.27
CA ARG A 407 18.74 7.50 -50.65
C ARG A 407 17.90 6.60 -49.75
N TYR A 408 17.89 5.31 -50.05
CA TYR A 408 17.25 4.32 -49.19
C TYR A 408 18.05 4.22 -47.87
N PRO A 409 17.47 4.58 -46.71
CA PRO A 409 18.15 4.46 -45.43
C PRO A 409 18.28 2.97 -45.10
N GLY A 410 19.46 2.40 -45.32
CA GLY A 410 19.76 0.97 -45.13
C GLY A 410 20.45 0.28 -46.31
N TYR A 411 20.62 0.94 -47.46
CA TYR A 411 21.36 0.34 -48.59
C TYR A 411 22.87 0.23 -48.31
N GLU A 412 23.45 1.19 -47.58
CA GLU A 412 24.87 1.18 -47.20
C GLU A 412 25.19 0.19 -46.06
N GLU A 413 24.20 -0.21 -45.26
CA GLU A 413 24.37 -1.18 -44.17
C GLU A 413 24.17 -2.65 -44.62
N ALA A 414 23.67 -2.87 -45.84
CA ALA A 414 23.34 -4.19 -46.39
C ALA A 414 24.33 -4.71 -47.48
N MET A 415 25.27 -3.86 -47.92
CA MET A 415 26.44 -4.26 -48.73
C MET A 415 27.62 -4.55 -47.82
#